data_AF-A0A948VAF5-F1
#
_entry.id   AF-A0A948VAF5-F1
#
_cell.length_a   1.000
_cell.length_b   1.000
_cell.length_c   1.000
_cell.angle_alpha   90.00
_cell.angle_beta   90.00
_cell.angle_gamma   90.00
#
_symmetry.space_group_name_H-M   'P 1'
#
loop_
_entity.id
_entity.type
_entity.pdbx_description
1 polymer ?
#
loop_
_entity_poly.entity_id
_entity_poly.type
_entity_poly.pdbx_seq_one_letter_code
_entity_poly.pdbx_strand_id
1 'polypeptide(L)'
;MDEMIDISVQKNKRATMIKAVSRRINTALSDAVPPFNDKRDILRLRKYVRDQGTIKLTYEILRDARPSKTEQNRSPYRERGMSMQVSLNS
;
A
#
# COMPACT_ATOMS: atom_id res chain seq x y z
N MET A 1 -5.01 -17.69 13.62
CA MET A 1 -6.10 -17.34 12.70
C MET A 1 -5.54 -16.27 11.78
N ASP A 2 -5.37 -16.56 10.49
CA ASP A 2 -4.93 -15.57 9.51
C ASP A 2 -6.10 -14.60 9.25
N GLU A 3 -5.91 -13.33 9.59
CA GLU A 3 -6.91 -12.29 9.29
C GLU A 3 -6.89 -12.00 7.79
N MET A 4 -7.98 -12.38 7.11
CA MET A 4 -8.14 -12.17 5.68
C MET A 4 -9.18 -11.07 5.40
N ILE A 5 -8.85 -10.18 4.47
CA ILE A 5 -9.76 -9.14 3.97
C ILE A 5 -10.16 -9.49 2.53
N ASP A 6 -11.45 -9.71 2.31
CA ASP A 6 -12.01 -9.93 0.99
C ASP A 6 -12.70 -8.68 0.45
N ILE A 7 -12.23 -8.19 -0.69
CA ILE A 7 -12.75 -6.98 -1.33
C ILE A 7 -13.26 -7.33 -2.72
N SER A 8 -14.53 -7.00 -2.96
CA SER A 8 -15.14 -7.09 -4.29
C SER A 8 -15.39 -5.68 -4.83
N VAL A 9 -14.89 -5.40 -6.04
CA VAL A 9 -15.13 -4.12 -6.74
C VAL A 9 -15.64 -4.34 -8.15
N GLN A 10 -16.57 -3.49 -8.59
CA GLN A 10 -17.07 -3.53 -9.96
C GLN A 10 -16.03 -3.00 -10.95
N LYS A 11 -15.97 -3.62 -12.13
CA LYS A 11 -15.12 -3.23 -13.25
C LYS A 11 -15.71 -1.96 -13.90
N ASN A 12 -15.28 -0.81 -13.42
CA ASN A 12 -15.64 0.51 -13.93
C ASN A 12 -14.39 1.23 -14.52
N LYS A 13 -14.40 2.57 -14.59
CA LYS A 13 -13.21 3.37 -14.92
C LYS A 13 -12.10 3.13 -13.88
N ARG A 14 -10.85 2.98 -14.34
CA ARG A 14 -9.68 2.64 -13.50
C ARG A 14 -9.52 3.53 -12.26
N ALA A 15 -9.62 4.85 -12.42
CA ALA A 15 -9.47 5.78 -11.30
C ALA A 15 -10.54 5.59 -10.22
N THR A 16 -11.79 5.34 -10.64
CA THR A 16 -12.91 5.05 -9.74
C THR A 16 -12.72 3.71 -9.03
N MET A 17 -12.19 2.71 -9.74
CA MET A 17 -11.86 1.41 -9.14
C MET A 17 -10.79 1.53 -8.06
N ILE A 18 -9.69 2.25 -8.31
CA ILE A 18 -8.62 2.43 -7.31
C ILE A 18 -9.19 3.08 -6.05
N LYS A 19 -9.96 4.17 -6.19
CA LYS A 19 -10.61 4.83 -5.06
C LYS A 19 -11.56 3.89 -4.30
N ALA A 20 -12.36 3.10 -5.02
CA ALA A 20 -13.29 2.15 -4.42
C ALA A 20 -12.57 1.04 -3.66
N VAL A 21 -11.47 0.51 -4.20
CA VAL A 21 -10.62 -0.48 -3.53
C VAL A 21 -10.00 0.14 -2.27
N SER A 22 -9.31 1.28 -2.39
CA SER A 22 -8.66 1.94 -1.25
C SER A 22 -9.63 2.24 -0.11
N ARG A 23 -10.83 2.72 -0.43
CA ARG A 23 -11.86 2.97 0.59
C ARG A 23 -12.27 1.69 1.32
N ARG A 24 -12.52 0.60 0.58
CA ARG A 24 -12.89 -0.69 1.18
C ARG A 24 -11.78 -1.30 2.03
N ILE A 25 -10.52 -1.18 1.57
CA ILE A 25 -9.34 -1.58 2.36
C ILE A 25 -9.32 -0.80 3.67
N ASN A 26 -9.36 0.54 3.62
CA ASN A 26 -9.24 1.37 4.81
C ASN A 26 -10.35 1.11 5.82
N THR A 27 -11.59 0.91 5.37
CA THR A 27 -12.69 0.51 6.24
C THR A 27 -12.40 -0.83 6.91
N ALA A 28 -12.04 -1.86 6.12
CA ALA A 28 -11.76 -3.19 6.67
C ALA A 28 -10.58 -3.19 7.66
N LEU A 29 -9.54 -2.39 7.42
CA LEU A 29 -8.39 -2.25 8.33
C LEU A 29 -8.75 -1.49 9.62
N SER A 30 -9.68 -0.54 9.54
CA SER A 30 -10.17 0.20 10.71
C SER A 30 -11.06 -0.65 11.60
N ASP A 31 -11.82 -1.57 11.00
CA ASP A 31 -12.71 -2.50 11.69
C ASP A 31 -11.98 -3.75 12.23
N ALA A 32 -10.71 -3.95 11.85
CA ALA A 32 -9.91 -5.08 12.31
C ALA A 32 -9.58 -4.96 13.81
N VAL A 33 -9.62 -6.08 14.53
CA VAL A 33 -9.28 -6.16 15.96
C VAL A 33 -8.22 -7.24 16.16
N PRO A 34 -6.97 -6.88 16.52
CA PRO A 34 -6.51 -5.54 16.89
C PRO A 34 -6.46 -4.56 15.70
N PRO A 35 -6.51 -3.23 15.92
CA PRO A 35 -6.40 -2.25 14.84
C PRO A 35 -5.13 -2.47 14.01
N PHE A 36 -5.21 -2.24 12.70
CA PHE A 36 -4.05 -2.33 11.81
C PHE A 36 -2.98 -1.29 12.18
N ASN A 37 -1.73 -1.72 12.30
CA ASN A 37 -0.59 -0.87 12.61
C ASN A 37 0.38 -0.82 11.43
N ASP A 38 0.39 0.29 10.70
CA ASP A 38 1.24 0.48 9.50
C ASP A 38 2.76 0.28 9.75
N LYS A 39 3.22 0.30 11.01
CA LYS A 39 4.64 0.10 11.36
C LYS A 39 5.02 -1.35 11.61
N ARG A 40 4.05 -2.19 11.95
CA ARG A 40 4.28 -3.59 12.37
C ARG A 40 3.53 -4.59 11.52
N ASP A 41 2.46 -4.15 10.87
CA ASP A 41 1.58 -5.01 10.11
C ASP A 41 1.81 -4.79 8.62
N ILE A 42 1.78 -5.88 7.85
CA ILE A 42 1.86 -5.84 6.39
C ILE A 42 0.57 -6.36 5.81
N LEU A 43 -0.04 -5.56 4.94
CA LEU A 43 -1.15 -6.02 4.11
C LEU A 43 -0.61 -6.68 2.84
N ARG A 44 -0.78 -8.01 2.71
CA ARG A 44 -0.29 -8.80 1.57
C ARG A 44 -1.45 -9.25 0.68
N LEU A 45 -1.39 -8.97 -0.61
CA LEU A 45 -2.34 -9.54 -1.56
C LEU A 45 -2.04 -11.05 -1.74
N ARG A 46 -3.02 -11.91 -1.41
CA ARG A 46 -2.91 -13.37 -1.55
C ARG A 46 -3.51 -13.87 -2.85
N LYS A 47 -4.71 -13.40 -3.17
CA LYS A 47 -5.47 -13.88 -4.32
C LYS A 47 -6.15 -12.73 -5.03
N TYR A 48 -6.24 -12.87 -6.34
CA TYR A 48 -6.98 -11.98 -7.19
C TYR A 48 -7.76 -12.80 -8.21
N VAL A 49 -9.07 -12.55 -8.32
CA VAL A 49 -9.96 -13.21 -9.27
C VAL A 49 -10.68 -12.15 -10.10
N ARG A 50 -10.62 -12.31 -11.42
CA ARG A 50 -11.43 -11.53 -12.37
C ARG A 50 -12.68 -12.32 -12.68
N ASP A 51 -13.83 -11.75 -12.36
CA ASP A 51 -15.14 -12.29 -12.73
C ASP A 51 -15.81 -11.39 -13.78
N GLN A 52 -16.93 -11.79 -14.38
CA GLN A 52 -17.62 -10.94 -15.35
C GLN A 52 -18.18 -9.71 -14.61
N GLY A 53 -17.68 -8.52 -14.96
CA GLY A 53 -18.08 -7.25 -14.31
C GLY A 53 -17.51 -6.98 -12.91
N THR A 54 -16.81 -7.92 -12.26
CA THR A 54 -16.22 -7.68 -10.92
C THR A 54 -14.79 -8.19 -10.76
N ILE A 55 -14.09 -7.65 -9.79
CA ILE A 55 -12.76 -8.02 -9.35
C ILE A 55 -12.83 -8.35 -7.86
N LYS A 56 -12.38 -9.55 -7.50
CA LYS A 56 -12.23 -9.98 -6.11
C LYS A 56 -10.76 -9.98 -5.74
N LEU A 57 -10.42 -9.29 -4.66
CA LEU A 57 -9.08 -9.17 -4.09
C LEU A 57 -9.13 -9.72 -2.67
N THR A 58 -8.28 -10.69 -2.38
CA THR A 58 -8.13 -11.26 -1.03
C THR A 58 -6.77 -10.85 -0.50
N TYR A 59 -6.78 -10.10 0.59
CA TYR A 59 -5.59 -9.68 1.31
C TYR A 59 -5.46 -10.45 2.63
N GLU A 60 -4.24 -10.61 3.09
CA GLU A 60 -3.87 -11.20 4.37
C GLU A 60 -3.14 -10.13 5.18
N ILE A 61 -3.50 -10.00 6.46
CA ILE A 61 -2.81 -9.12 7.40
C ILE A 61 -1.74 -9.95 8.12
N LEU A 62 -0.48 -9.62 7.87
CA LEU A 62 0.66 -10.20 8.56
C LEU A 62 1.02 -9.29 9.75
N ARG A 63 0.67 -9.72 10.97
CA ARG A 63 0.99 -9.01 12.21
C ARG A 63 2.43 -9.24 12.61
N ASP A 64 3.08 -8.23 13.21
CA ASP A 64 4.48 -8.29 13.65
C ASP A 64 5.48 -8.67 12.53
N ALA A 65 5.20 -8.19 11.32
CA ALA A 65 6.21 -8.13 10.30
C ALA A 65 7.32 -7.19 10.78
N ARG A 66 8.40 -7.78 11.30
CA ARG A 66 9.61 -7.06 11.72
C ARG A 66 9.94 -6.01 10.64
N PRO A 67 10.23 -4.76 11.01
CA PRO A 67 10.54 -3.73 10.03
C PRO A 67 11.60 -4.29 9.08
N SER A 68 11.23 -4.35 7.81
CA SER A 68 12.16 -4.72 6.76
C SER A 68 13.35 -3.78 6.90
N LYS A 69 14.58 -4.31 6.90
CA LYS A 69 15.84 -3.53 7.03
C LYS A 69 15.98 -2.36 6.04
N THR A 70 15.01 -2.15 5.16
CA THR A 70 14.86 -1.04 4.23
C THR A 70 14.75 0.34 4.91
N GLU A 71 14.25 0.46 6.14
CA GLU A 71 14.29 1.74 6.88
C GLU A 71 15.64 2.00 7.58
N GLN A 72 16.52 1.00 7.73
CA GLN A 72 17.88 1.21 8.23
C GLN A 72 18.85 1.72 7.15
N ASN A 73 18.43 1.78 5.88
CA ASN A 73 19.28 2.16 4.74
C ASN A 73 18.92 3.54 4.13
N ARG A 74 18.20 4.40 4.87
CA ARG A 74 18.18 5.84 4.54
C ARG A 74 19.42 6.47 5.16
N SER A 75 20.51 6.49 4.39
CA SER A 75 21.70 7.30 4.71
C SER A 75 21.29 8.74 5.05
N PRO A 76 21.88 9.36 6.09
CA PRO A 76 21.56 10.74 6.50
C PRO A 76 22.07 11.84 5.54
N TYR A 77 22.61 11.46 4.37
CA TYR A 77 23.23 12.38 3.40
C TYR A 77 22.63 12.20 1.99
N ARG A 78 21.45 12.76 1.76
CA ARG A 78 20.83 13.13 0.46
C ARG A 78 19.42 13.59 0.85
N GLU A 79 19.03 14.86 0.77
CA GLU A 79 19.08 15.75 -0.39
C GLU A 79 19.18 17.21 0.10
N ARG A 80 20.28 17.92 -0.21
CA ARG A 80 20.23 19.38 -0.36
C ARG A 80 20.56 19.70 -1.81
N GLY A 81 19.55 20.25 -2.48
CA GLY A 81 19.57 21.03 -3.72
C GLY A 81 20.77 20.86 -4.64
N MET A 82 20.58 20.09 -5.71
CA MET A 82 21.16 20.48 -7.00
C MET A 82 20.45 21.75 -7.48
N SER A 83 21.12 22.89 -7.38
CA SER A 83 20.87 24.02 -8.26
C SER A 83 22.09 24.16 -9.17
N MET A 84 21.94 23.66 -10.40
CA MET A 84 22.90 23.84 -11.47
C MET A 84 22.76 25.29 -11.95
N GLN A 85 23.74 26.14 -11.67
CA GLN A 85 23.83 27.47 -12.27
C GLN A 85 25.08 27.48 -13.15
N VAL A 86 24.85 27.39 -14.46
CA VAL A 86 25.88 27.51 -15.48
C VAL A 86 26.13 29.00 -15.67
N SER A 87 27.31 29.48 -15.26
CA SER A 87 27.82 30.79 -15.65
C SER A 87 28.99 30.58 -16.61
N LEU A 88 28.77 30.86 -17.89
CA LEU A 88 29.84 31.12 -18.86
C LEU A 88 30.41 32.51 -18.60
N ASN A 89 31.73 32.59 -18.41
CA ASN A 89 32.66 33.72 -18.65
C ASN A 89 33.96 33.37 -17.88
N SER A 90 35.16 33.38 -18.43
CA SER A 90 35.76 34.01 -19.62
C SER A 90 36.89 33.14 -20.16
#